data_AF-A0A6L6QER4-F1
#
_entry.id   AF-A0A6L6QER4-F1
#
_cell.length_a   1.000
_cell.length_b   1.000
_cell.length_c   1.000
_cell.angle_alpha   90.00
_cell.angle_beta   90.00
_cell.angle_gamma   90.00
#
_symmetry.space_group_name_H-M   'P 1'
#
loop_
_entity.id
_entity.type
_entity.pdbx_description
1 polymer ?
#
loop_
_entity_poly.entity_id
_entity_poly.type
_entity_poly.pdbx_seq_one_letter_code
_entity_poly.pdbx_strand_id
1 'polypeptide(L)'
;MDQSHRIVFNLLEAMQCLPRPAFDDACRRLATELAADLTEENRLMRDINYVPAVVHQAAHNSLLAEIDRAQCLLAIGDETGSREIIRSLPEWVEAHINTMDLALAIAVTRTK
;
A
#
# COMPACT_ATOMS: atom_id res chain seq x y z
N MET A 1 -5.48 -9.29 -2.08
CA MET A 1 -4.91 -9.77 -0.81
C MET A 1 -3.63 -10.57 -1.07
N ASP A 2 -3.47 -11.87 -0.78
CA ASP A 2 -2.13 -12.53 -0.81
C ASP A 2 -1.29 -12.33 -2.09
N GLN A 3 -1.90 -12.49 -3.27
CA GLN A 3 -1.22 -12.25 -4.54
C GLN A 3 -0.85 -10.78 -4.74
N SER A 4 -1.76 -9.86 -4.41
CA SER A 4 -1.54 -8.42 -4.49
C SER A 4 -0.41 -7.97 -3.54
N HIS A 5 -0.40 -8.46 -2.29
CA HIS A 5 0.62 -8.13 -1.31
C HIS A 5 2.00 -8.59 -1.78
N ARG A 6 2.09 -9.77 -2.40
CA ARG A 6 3.34 -10.26 -3.00
C ARG A 6 3.84 -9.37 -4.13
N ILE A 7 2.94 -8.84 -4.97
CA ILE A 7 3.31 -7.88 -6.03
C ILE A 7 3.89 -6.60 -5.41
N VAL A 8 3.27 -6.08 -4.35
CA VAL A 8 3.73 -4.88 -3.64
C VAL A 8 5.13 -5.10 -3.03
N PHE A 9 5.34 -6.19 -2.29
CA PHE A 9 6.65 -6.48 -1.70
C PHE A 9 7.75 -6.66 -2.74
N ASN A 10 7.48 -7.41 -3.83
CA ASN A 10 8.45 -7.57 -4.92
C ASN A 10 8.82 -6.22 -5.56
N LEU A 11 7.85 -5.31 -5.69
CA LEU A 11 8.08 -3.98 -6.23
C LEU A 11 8.94 -3.13 -5.28
N LEU A 12 8.60 -3.12 -3.98
CA LEU A 12 9.36 -2.40 -2.96
C LEU A 12 10.81 -2.90 -2.83
N GLU A 13 11.02 -4.22 -2.93
CA GLU A 13 12.36 -4.82 -2.95
C GLU A 13 13.15 -4.36 -4.18
N ALA A 14 12.56 -4.44 -5.37
CA ALA A 14 13.21 -4.03 -6.60
C ALA A 14 13.59 -2.53 -6.59
N MET A 15 12.74 -1.68 -6.01
CA MET A 15 12.94 -0.22 -5.96
C MET A 15 14.20 0.22 -5.21
N GLN A 16 14.74 -0.60 -4.30
CA GLN A 16 15.91 -0.24 -3.49
C GLN A 16 17.15 0.13 -4.33
N CYS A 17 17.30 -0.47 -5.51
CA CYS A 17 18.46 -0.28 -6.37
C CYS A 17 18.13 0.36 -7.73
N LEU A 18 16.88 0.78 -7.97
CA LEU A 18 16.51 1.35 -9.26
C LEU A 18 17.13 2.73 -9.47
N PRO A 19 17.83 2.99 -10.59
CA PRO A 19 18.24 4.33 -10.97
C PRO A 19 17.04 5.14 -11.49
N ARG A 20 17.16 6.47 -11.56
CA ARG A 20 16.23 7.29 -12.34
C ARG A 20 16.50 7.14 -13.84
N PRO A 21 15.47 7.15 -14.71
CA PRO A 21 14.05 7.40 -14.42
C PRO A 21 13.24 6.18 -13.98
N ALA A 22 13.85 4.98 -13.92
CA ALA A 22 13.13 3.75 -13.58
C ALA A 22 12.52 3.77 -12.16
N PHE A 23 13.15 4.46 -11.21
CA PHE A 23 12.59 4.69 -9.88
C PHE A 23 11.26 5.48 -9.94
N ASP A 24 11.20 6.54 -10.76
CA ASP A 24 9.99 7.36 -10.93
C ASP A 24 8.84 6.51 -11.49
N ASP A 25 9.13 5.67 -12.48
CA ASP A 25 8.16 4.74 -13.08
C ASP A 25 7.67 3.72 -12.05
N ALA A 26 8.58 3.18 -11.23
CA ALA A 26 8.25 2.26 -10.17
C ALA A 26 7.39 2.90 -9.06
N CYS A 27 7.62 4.16 -8.69
CA CYS A 27 6.77 4.90 -7.75
C CYS A 27 5.33 5.07 -8.29
N ARG A 28 5.17 5.33 -9.60
CA ARG A 28 3.84 5.41 -10.23
C ARG A 28 3.15 4.06 -10.28
N ARG A 29 3.90 3.00 -10.59
CA ARG A 29 3.39 1.63 -10.54
C ARG A 29 2.95 1.25 -9.13
N LEU A 30 3.77 1.52 -8.12
CA LEU A 30 3.46 1.21 -6.72
C LEU A 30 2.14 1.87 -6.28
N ALA A 31 1.97 3.15 -6.61
CA ALA A 31 0.73 3.87 -6.33
C ALA A 31 -0.49 3.21 -7.00
N THR A 32 -0.34 2.77 -8.25
CA THR A 32 -1.41 2.12 -9.02
C THR A 32 -1.80 0.76 -8.42
N GLU A 33 -0.81 -0.08 -8.12
CA GLU A 33 -1.03 -1.43 -7.56
C GLU A 33 -1.67 -1.34 -6.16
N LEU A 34 -1.18 -0.45 -5.30
CA LEU A 34 -1.75 -0.24 -3.96
C LEU A 34 -3.15 0.36 -4.03
N ALA A 35 -3.40 1.37 -4.86
CA ALA A 35 -4.74 1.95 -4.98
C ALA A 35 -5.77 0.91 -5.45
N ALA A 36 -5.40 0.03 -6.38
CA ALA A 36 -6.25 -1.05 -6.84
C ALA A 36 -6.55 -2.07 -5.73
N ASP A 37 -5.54 -2.55 -5.01
CA ASP A 37 -5.73 -3.55 -3.94
C ASP A 37 -6.57 -2.99 -2.78
N LEU A 38 -6.25 -1.78 -2.31
CA LEU A 38 -6.98 -1.12 -1.23
C LEU A 38 -8.43 -0.78 -1.64
N THR A 39 -8.68 -0.48 -2.92
CA THR A 39 -10.05 -0.26 -3.43
C THR A 39 -10.89 -1.53 -3.34
N GLU A 40 -10.31 -2.67 -3.72
CA GLU A 40 -10.98 -3.96 -3.66
C GLU A 40 -11.21 -4.40 -2.20
N GLU A 41 -10.23 -4.20 -1.32
CA GLU A 41 -10.40 -4.49 0.10
C GLU A 41 -11.46 -3.58 0.76
N ASN A 42 -11.44 -2.28 0.44
CA ASN A 42 -12.49 -1.35 0.88
C ASN A 42 -13.88 -1.79 0.40
N ARG A 43 -13.99 -2.35 -0.80
CA ARG A 43 -15.24 -2.92 -1.31
C ARG A 43 -15.65 -4.15 -0.50
N LEU A 44 -14.74 -5.09 -0.28
CA LEU A 44 -14.98 -6.27 0.53
C LEU A 44 -15.46 -5.94 1.95
N MET A 45 -14.81 -4.98 2.61
CA MET A 45 -15.20 -4.50 3.94
C MET A 45 -16.64 -3.96 3.96
N ARG A 46 -17.04 -3.21 2.93
CA ARG A 46 -18.42 -2.73 2.79
C ARG A 46 -19.40 -3.88 2.57
N ASP A 47 -19.06 -4.81 1.68
CA ASP A 47 -19.95 -5.91 1.28
C ASP A 47 -20.31 -6.83 2.46
N ILE A 48 -19.39 -7.00 3.42
CA ILE A 48 -19.63 -7.82 4.63
C ILE A 48 -20.06 -7.01 5.87
N ASN A 49 -20.30 -5.70 5.74
CA ASN A 49 -20.54 -4.78 6.86
C ASN A 49 -19.48 -4.89 7.97
N TYR A 50 -18.20 -4.91 7.57
CA TYR A 50 -17.08 -5.09 8.49
C TYR A 50 -17.03 -3.97 9.52
N VAL A 51 -17.17 -4.33 10.81
CA VAL A 51 -17.34 -3.36 11.90
C VAL A 51 -16.21 -2.31 11.98
N PRO A 52 -14.92 -2.66 11.87
CA PRO A 52 -13.84 -1.68 11.91
C PRO A 52 -13.47 -1.11 10.53
N ALA A 53 -14.35 -1.15 9.53
CA ALA A 53 -14.06 -0.66 8.18
C ALA A 53 -13.59 0.80 8.14
N VAL A 54 -14.12 1.67 9.01
CA VAL A 54 -13.77 3.10 9.04
C VAL A 54 -12.29 3.31 9.42
N VAL A 55 -11.80 2.61 10.45
CA VAL A 55 -10.40 2.74 10.88
C VAL A 55 -9.45 2.07 9.88
N HIS A 56 -9.86 0.97 9.27
CA HIS A 56 -9.09 0.29 8.22
C HIS A 56 -8.97 1.16 6.97
N GLN A 57 -10.07 1.74 6.50
CA GLN A 57 -10.04 2.67 5.37
C GLN A 57 -9.22 3.94 5.66
N ALA A 58 -9.23 4.42 6.91
CA ALA A 58 -8.36 5.54 7.29
C ALA A 58 -6.87 5.19 7.16
N ALA A 59 -6.46 3.98 7.56
CA ALA A 59 -5.09 3.50 7.36
C ALA A 59 -4.73 3.42 5.87
N HIS A 60 -5.65 2.95 5.01
CA HIS A 60 -5.47 2.95 3.55
C HIS A 60 -5.23 4.35 2.99
N ASN A 61 -6.05 5.32 3.42
CA ASN A 61 -5.94 6.70 2.97
C ASN A 61 -4.60 7.32 3.38
N SER A 62 -4.12 7.03 4.60
CA SER A 62 -2.80 7.48 5.06
C SER A 62 -1.65 6.90 4.23
N LEU A 63 -1.70 5.61 3.88
CA LEU A 63 -0.70 5.00 3.01
C LEU A 63 -0.67 5.67 1.62
N LEU A 64 -1.84 5.88 1.01
CA LEU A 64 -1.93 6.54 -0.30
C LEU A 64 -1.40 7.97 -0.27
N ALA A 65 -1.64 8.71 0.82
CA ALA A 65 -1.10 10.05 1.02
C ALA A 65 0.44 10.06 1.11
N GLU A 66 1.06 9.08 1.77
CA GLU A 66 2.52 8.97 1.83
C GLU A 66 3.13 8.68 0.45
N ILE A 67 2.47 7.85 -0.35
CA ILE A 67 2.92 7.55 -1.72
C ILE A 67 2.79 8.78 -2.63
N ASP A 68 1.68 9.51 -2.53
CA ASP A 68 1.49 10.77 -3.24
C ASP A 68 2.56 11.79 -2.86
N ARG A 69 2.89 11.87 -1.56
CA ARG A 69 4.01 12.69 -1.06
C ARG A 69 5.34 12.28 -1.68
N ALA A 70 5.63 10.98 -1.79
CA ALA A 70 6.85 10.49 -2.43
C ALA A 70 6.94 10.88 -3.91
N GLN A 71 5.81 10.90 -4.63
CA GLN A 71 5.75 11.35 -6.02
C GLN A 71 5.91 12.86 -6.14
N CYS A 72 5.32 13.64 -5.24
CA CYS A 72 5.51 15.09 -5.18
C CYS A 72 6.98 15.47 -4.94
N LEU A 73 7.67 14.76 -4.05
CA LEU A 73 9.11 14.97 -3.81
C LEU A 73 9.94 14.71 -5.07
N LEU A 74 9.64 13.63 -5.81
CA LEU A 74 10.31 13.36 -7.09
C LEU A 74 10.07 14.46 -8.13
N ALA A 75 8.85 15.01 -8.19
CA ALA A 75 8.51 16.07 -9.13
C ALA A 75 9.31 17.36 -8.89
N ILE A 76 9.68 17.65 -7.65
CA ILE A 76 10.53 18.80 -7.29
C ILE A 76 12.03 18.47 -7.24
N GLY A 77 12.41 17.23 -7.59
CA GLY A 77 13.80 16.77 -7.64
C GLY A 77 14.38 16.25 -6.32
N ASP A 78 13.57 16.12 -5.27
CA ASP A 78 13.98 15.53 -3.99
C ASP A 78 13.88 13.99 -4.02
N GLU A 79 14.87 13.37 -4.63
CA GLU A 79 14.98 11.91 -4.71
C GLU A 79 15.25 11.28 -3.34
N THR A 80 16.07 11.91 -2.50
CA THR A 80 16.42 11.39 -1.18
C THR A 80 15.18 11.28 -0.30
N GLY A 81 14.37 12.34 -0.22
CA GLY A 81 13.14 12.34 0.56
C GLY A 81 12.12 11.32 0.03
N SER A 82 11.99 11.18 -1.29
CA SER A 82 11.13 10.15 -1.88
C SER A 82 11.58 8.73 -1.48
N ARG A 83 12.88 8.44 -1.57
CA ARG A 83 13.45 7.14 -1.21
C ARG A 83 13.29 6.82 0.27
N GLU A 84 13.40 7.81 1.15
CA GLU A 84 13.16 7.62 2.59
C GLU A 84 11.75 7.12 2.88
N ILE A 85 10.74 7.66 2.19
CA ILE A 85 9.35 7.19 2.28
C ILE A 85 9.26 5.76 1.78
N ILE A 86 9.72 5.50 0.56
CA ILE A 86 9.61 4.16 -0.03
C ILE A 86 10.29 3.11 0.86
N ARG A 87 11.40 3.46 1.52
CA ARG A 87 12.13 2.57 2.43
C ARG A 87 11.37 2.26 3.73
N SER A 88 10.43 3.11 4.16
CA SER A 88 9.61 2.83 5.36
C SER A 88 8.37 2.00 5.05
N LEU A 89 7.94 1.93 3.78
CA LEU A 89 6.72 1.21 3.40
C LEU A 89 6.72 -0.29 3.70
N PRO A 90 7.81 -1.07 3.53
CA PRO A 90 7.79 -2.50 3.81
C PRO A 90 7.35 -2.84 5.24
N GLU A 91 7.89 -2.12 6.23
CA GLU A 91 7.54 -2.30 7.64
C GLU A 91 6.08 -1.97 7.91
N TRP A 92 5.59 -0.88 7.33
CA TRP A 92 4.18 -0.49 7.44
C TRP A 92 3.25 -1.53 6.82
N VAL A 93 3.56 -2.01 5.61
CA VAL A 93 2.74 -3.01 4.89
C VAL A 93 2.71 -4.32 5.65
N GLU A 94 3.86 -4.77 6.18
CA GLU A 94 3.92 -5.97 7.02
C GLU A 94 3.06 -5.85 8.28
N ALA A 95 3.15 -4.70 8.98
CA ALA A 95 2.34 -4.46 10.16
C ALA A 95 0.82 -4.42 9.83
N HIS A 96 0.45 -3.80 8.71
CA HIS A 96 -0.94 -3.73 8.25
C HIS A 96 -1.52 -5.11 7.99
N ILE A 97 -0.80 -5.94 7.21
CA ILE A 97 -1.21 -7.31 6.86
C ILE A 97 -1.39 -8.17 8.10
N ASN A 98 -0.41 -8.13 9.01
CA ASN A 98 -0.41 -8.97 10.20
C ASN A 98 -1.42 -8.53 11.28
N THR A 99 -2.10 -7.40 11.10
CA THR A 99 -3.07 -6.89 12.06
C THR A 99 -4.46 -6.70 11.46
N MET A 100 -4.61 -5.75 10.52
CA MET A 100 -5.90 -5.33 9.99
C MET A 100 -6.42 -6.33 8.97
N ASP A 101 -5.59 -6.74 8.01
CA ASP A 101 -5.99 -7.66 6.94
C ASP A 101 -6.23 -9.07 7.49
N LEU A 102 -5.43 -9.50 8.47
CA LEU A 102 -5.65 -10.76 9.17
C LEU A 102 -7.02 -10.77 9.88
N ALA A 103 -7.38 -9.68 10.56
CA ALA A 103 -8.68 -9.55 11.21
C ALA A 103 -9.83 -9.56 10.18
N LEU A 104 -9.64 -8.90 9.03
CA LEU A 104 -10.60 -8.92 7.94
C LEU A 104 -10.75 -10.33 7.34
N ALA A 105 -9.64 -11.03 7.10
CA ALA A 105 -9.66 -12.41 6.59
C ALA A 105 -10.45 -13.34 7.52
N ILE A 106 -10.24 -13.24 8.83
CA ILE A 106 -11.04 -13.98 9.84
C ILE A 106 -12.53 -13.62 9.72
N ALA A 107 -12.89 -12.35 9.61
CA ALA A 107 -14.28 -11.93 9.45
C ALA A 107 -14.92 -12.50 8.17
N VAL A 108 -14.21 -12.45 7.04
CA VAL A 108 -14.65 -13.01 5.75
C VAL A 108 -14.94 -14.50 5.88
N THR A 109 -14.10 -15.28 6.58
CA THR A 109 -14.35 -16.72 6.78
C THR A 109 -15.61 -17.03 7.60
N ARG A 110 -16.06 -16.09 8.44
CA ARG A 110 -17.28 -16.24 9.25
C ARG A 110 -18.55 -15.77 8.55
N THR A 111 -18.41 -15.12 7.39
CA THR A 111 -19.52 -14.58 6.60
C THR A 111 -19.91 -15.52 5.45
N LYS A 112 -19.10 -16.56 5.21
CA LYS A 112 -19.41 -17.69 4.30
C LYS A 112 -20.12 -18.80 5.07
#